data_AF-A0A8T0RDF8-F1
#
_entry.id   AF-A0A8T0RDF8-F1
#
_cell.length_a   1.000
_cell.length_b   1.000
_cell.length_c   1.000
_cell.angle_alpha   90.00
_cell.angle_beta   90.00
_cell.angle_gamma   90.00
#
_symmetry.space_group_name_H-M   'P 1'
#
loop_
_entity.id
_entity.type
_entity.pdbx_description
1 polymer ?
#
loop_
_entity_poly.entity_id
_entity_poly.type
_entity_poly.pdbx_seq_one_letter_code
_entity_poly.pdbx_strand_id
1 'polypeptide(L)'
;MGVVVRRSPSMVVRPSESTTAATSGGAIKLSSFDGPYAMFPITAILVFEHPIREAAETVKRALSRALVPYYPISGRIVAGLAARA
;
A
#
# COMPACT_ATOMS: atom_id res chain seq x y z
N MET A 1 9.11 -6.47 32.82
CA MET A 1 9.25 -7.43 31.72
C MET A 1 9.35 -6.62 30.43
N GLY A 2 10.42 -6.78 29.63
CA GLY A 2 10.64 -6.01 28.40
C GLY A 2 10.55 -6.89 27.18
N VAL A 3 9.94 -6.40 26.09
CA VAL A 3 9.91 -7.09 24.80
C VAL A 3 11.02 -6.51 23.93
N VAL A 4 11.93 -7.36 23.47
CA VAL A 4 12.96 -6.98 22.49
C VAL A 4 12.42 -7.28 21.10
N VAL A 5 12.33 -6.24 20.27
CA VAL A 5 11.83 -6.34 18.89
C VAL A 5 13.01 -6.25 17.92
N ARG A 6 13.11 -7.22 16.99
CA ARG A 6 14.08 -7.18 15.89
C ARG A 6 13.35 -6.85 14.59
N ARG A 7 13.84 -5.83 13.88
CA ARG A 7 13.32 -5.46 12.56
C ARG A 7 13.83 -6.43 11.49
N SER A 8 12.91 -6.99 10.70
CA SER A 8 13.24 -7.75 9.49
C SER A 8 13.54 -6.81 8.30
N PRO A 9 14.25 -7.27 7.26
CA PRO A 9 14.49 -6.47 6.06
C PRO A 9 13.19 -5.99 5.40
N SER A 10 13.21 -4.76 4.87
CA SER A 10 12.10 -4.21 4.08
C SER A 10 11.95 -4.97 2.76
N MET A 11 10.71 -5.17 2.31
CA MET A 11 10.44 -5.78 1.00
C MET A 11 9.24 -5.13 0.31
N VAL A 12 9.26 -5.13 -1.02
CA VAL A 12 8.14 -4.67 -1.85
C VAL A 12 7.27 -5.87 -2.23
N VAL A 13 5.97 -5.81 -1.91
CA VAL A 13 4.98 -6.81 -2.34
C VAL A 13 4.33 -6.32 -3.63
N ARG A 14 4.23 -7.20 -4.64
CA ARG A 14 3.60 -6.90 -5.92
C ARG A 14 2.21 -7.54 -6.04
N PRO A 15 1.32 -6.99 -6.86
CA PRO A 15 0.07 -7.65 -7.23
C PRO A 15 0.31 -9.06 -7.75
N SER A 16 -0.57 -10.01 -7.44
CA SER A 16 -0.43 -11.41 -7.87
C SER A 16 -0.63 -11.60 -9.38
N GLU A 17 -1.33 -10.66 -10.02
CA GLU A 17 -1.59 -10.64 -11.45
C GLU A 17 -1.13 -9.30 -12.01
N SER A 18 -0.68 -9.28 -13.27
CA SER A 18 -0.35 -8.00 -13.91
C SER A 18 -1.63 -7.20 -14.09
N THR A 19 -1.72 -6.05 -13.43
CA THR A 19 -2.73 -5.05 -13.75
C THR A 19 -2.44 -4.55 -15.16
N THR A 20 -3.20 -5.02 -16.14
CA THR A 20 -3.05 -4.56 -17.53
C THR A 20 -3.44 -3.09 -17.62
N ALA A 21 -2.78 -2.36 -18.53
CA ALA A 21 -3.09 -0.95 -18.83
C ALA A 21 -4.58 -0.71 -19.15
N ALA A 22 -5.27 -1.74 -19.63
CA ALA A 22 -6.70 -1.73 -19.95
C ALA A 22 -7.63 -1.68 -18.71
N THR A 23 -7.25 -2.27 -17.57
CA THR A 23 -7.98 -2.16 -16.29
C THR A 23 -7.50 -1.00 -15.42
N SER A 24 -6.32 -0.46 -15.69
CA SER A 24 -5.70 0.63 -14.91
C SER A 24 -5.90 2.02 -15.51
N GLY A 25 -6.42 2.17 -16.74
CA GLY A 25 -6.89 3.47 -17.25
C GLY A 25 -5.86 4.61 -17.22
N GLY A 26 -4.57 4.29 -17.24
CA GLY A 26 -3.50 5.29 -17.06
C GLY A 26 -3.40 5.84 -15.64
N ALA A 27 -2.84 7.03 -15.48
CA ALA A 27 -2.75 7.67 -14.18
C ALA A 27 -4.16 8.04 -13.68
N ILE A 28 -4.49 7.67 -12.45
CA ILE A 28 -5.73 8.11 -11.79
C ILE A 28 -5.61 9.61 -11.52
N LYS A 29 -6.57 10.38 -12.04
CA LYS A 29 -6.65 11.82 -11.78
C LYS A 29 -7.12 12.03 -10.35
N LEU A 30 -6.32 12.74 -9.57
CA LEU A 30 -6.71 13.18 -8.23
C LEU A 30 -7.85 14.19 -8.33
N SER A 31 -8.86 14.01 -7.49
CA SER A 31 -9.96 14.97 -7.32
C SER A 31 -9.55 16.13 -6.40
N SER A 32 -10.38 17.17 -6.34
CA SER A 32 -10.20 18.26 -5.37
C SER A 32 -10.24 17.79 -3.91
N PHE A 33 -10.90 16.66 -3.64
CA PHE A 33 -10.94 16.05 -2.32
C PHE A 33 -9.59 15.41 -1.94
N ASP A 34 -8.87 14.83 -2.90
CA ASP A 34 -7.64 14.07 -2.65
C ASP A 34 -6.44 14.99 -2.35
N GLY A 35 -6.45 16.23 -2.87
CA GLY A 35 -5.35 17.18 -2.80
C GLY A 35 -4.76 17.38 -1.39
N PRO A 36 -5.59 17.75 -0.37
CA PRO A 36 -5.12 17.91 1.00
C PRO A 36 -4.51 16.65 1.63
N TYR A 37 -4.90 15.46 1.14
CA TYR A 37 -4.50 14.16 1.72
C TYR A 37 -3.39 13.45 0.93
N ALA A 38 -3.05 13.93 -0.26
CA ALA A 38 -2.09 13.29 -1.16
C ALA A 38 -0.69 13.08 -0.55
N MET A 39 -0.34 13.84 0.50
CA MET A 39 0.93 13.71 1.22
C MET A 39 0.77 13.48 2.73
N PHE A 40 -0.42 13.09 3.20
CA PHE A 40 -0.67 12.85 4.62
C PHE A 40 -0.50 11.35 4.97
N PRO A 41 0.62 10.93 5.58
CA PRO A 41 0.81 9.52 5.94
C PRO A 41 -0.15 9.13 7.07
N ILE A 42 -1.01 8.14 6.82
CA ILE A 42 -1.84 7.53 7.85
C ILE A 42 -1.11 6.32 8.42
N THR A 43 -0.89 6.30 9.73
CA THR A 43 -0.25 5.18 10.43
C THR A 43 -1.26 4.50 11.35
N ALA A 44 -1.34 3.17 11.27
CA ALA A 44 -2.17 2.34 12.13
C ALA A 44 -1.36 1.16 12.70
N ILE A 45 -1.56 0.84 13.98
CA ILE A 45 -1.00 -0.34 14.64
C ILE A 45 -2.18 -1.22 15.06
N LEU A 46 -2.24 -2.42 14.49
CA LEU A 46 -3.27 -3.42 14.80
C LEU A 46 -2.65 -4.55 15.62
N VAL A 47 -3.23 -4.85 16.78
CA VAL A 47 -2.77 -5.91 17.69
C VAL A 47 -3.80 -7.03 17.71
N PHE A 48 -3.36 -8.25 17.44
CA PHE A 48 -4.21 -9.44 17.42
C PHE A 48 -3.75 -10.41 18.50
N GLU A 49 -4.68 -10.90 19.31
CA GLU A 49 -4.40 -11.83 20.42
C GLU A 49 -4.03 -13.24 19.94
N HIS A 50 -4.63 -13.68 18.83
CA HIS A 50 -4.51 -15.05 18.33
C HIS A 50 -3.60 -15.08 17.08
N PRO A 51 -2.33 -15.52 17.20
CA PRO A 51 -1.41 -15.56 16.07
C PRO A 51 -1.76 -16.69 15.11
N ILE A 52 -1.48 -16.48 13.83
CA ILE A 52 -1.60 -17.51 12.78
C ILE A 52 -0.23 -18.08 12.40
N ARG A 53 -0.19 -19.34 11.96
CA ARG A 53 1.02 -19.97 11.43
C ARG A 53 1.53 -19.20 10.19
N GLU A 54 2.85 -19.03 10.11
CA GLU A 54 3.51 -18.35 9.00
C GLU A 54 2.94 -16.94 8.72
N ALA A 55 2.57 -16.20 9.78
CA ALA A 55 1.87 -14.91 9.68
C ALA A 55 2.46 -13.95 8.64
N ALA A 56 3.79 -13.79 8.61
CA ALA A 56 4.45 -12.91 7.64
C ALA A 56 4.19 -13.33 6.17
N GLU A 57 4.32 -14.62 5.86
CA GLU A 57 4.08 -15.12 4.49
C GLU A 57 2.60 -15.11 4.13
N THR A 58 1.73 -15.40 5.11
CA THR A 58 0.29 -15.31 4.93
C THR A 58 -0.16 -13.88 4.63
N VAL A 59 0.36 -12.88 5.36
CA VAL A 59 0.09 -11.47 5.10
C VAL A 59 0.63 -11.05 3.74
N LYS A 60 1.85 -11.45 3.35
CA LYS A 60 2.40 -11.15 2.01
C LYS A 60 1.53 -11.70 0.88
N ARG A 61 1.12 -12.97 0.97
CA ARG A 61 0.25 -13.62 -0.04
C ARG A 61 -1.15 -12.99 -0.08
N ALA A 62 -1.71 -12.62 1.06
CA ALA A 62 -2.99 -11.94 1.13
C ALA A 62 -2.91 -10.53 0.53
N LEU A 63 -1.87 -9.76 0.88
CA LEU A 63 -1.64 -8.43 0.33
C LEU A 63 -1.42 -8.48 -1.19
N SER A 64 -0.61 -9.41 -1.69
CA SER A 64 -0.38 -9.59 -3.13
C SER A 64 -1.69 -9.80 -3.91
N ARG A 65 -2.62 -10.59 -3.38
CA ARG A 65 -3.96 -10.77 -3.97
C ARG A 65 -4.84 -9.52 -3.83
N ALA A 66 -4.81 -8.86 -2.68
CA ALA A 66 -5.59 -7.64 -2.44
C ALA A 66 -5.14 -6.47 -3.35
N LEU A 67 -3.86 -6.40 -3.71
CA LEU A 67 -3.34 -5.38 -4.60
C LEU A 67 -3.87 -5.50 -6.05
N VAL A 68 -4.52 -6.60 -6.44
CA VAL A 68 -5.16 -6.72 -7.76
C VAL A 68 -6.37 -5.77 -7.88
N PRO A 69 -7.42 -5.87 -7.02
CA PRO A 69 -8.52 -4.91 -7.03
C PRO A 69 -8.12 -3.54 -6.46
N TYR A 70 -7.15 -3.47 -5.54
CA TYR A 70 -6.63 -2.22 -4.97
C TYR A 70 -5.32 -1.76 -5.64
N TYR A 71 -5.24 -1.90 -6.96
CA TYR A 71 -4.04 -1.58 -7.74
C TYR A 71 -3.44 -0.18 -7.50
N PRO A 72 -4.19 0.90 -7.17
CA PRO A 72 -3.60 2.22 -6.95
C PRO A 72 -2.59 2.24 -5.81
N ILE A 73 -2.75 1.38 -4.80
CA ILE A 73 -1.86 1.27 -3.64
C ILE A 73 -0.47 0.75 -4.04
N SER A 74 -0.38 -0.07 -5.10
CA SER A 74 0.89 -0.57 -5.63
C SER A 74 1.61 0.40 -6.58
N GLY A 75 0.96 1.52 -6.91
CA GLY A 75 1.47 2.54 -7.82
C GLY A 75 2.35 3.59 -7.13
N ARG A 76 2.48 4.75 -7.78
CA ARG A 76 3.15 5.93 -7.22
C ARG A 76 2.27 7.16 -7.45
N ILE A 77 2.20 8.03 -6.45
CA ILE A 77 1.56 9.33 -6.60
C ILE A 77 2.50 10.22 -7.41
N VAL A 78 2.02 10.71 -8.55
CA VAL A 78 2.71 11.74 -9.34
C VAL A 78 2.16 13.08 -8.88
N ALA A 79 2.90 13.80 -8.03
CA ALA A 79 2.53 15.15 -7.66
C ALA A 79 2.63 16.05 -8.90
N GLY A 80 1.49 16.45 -9.46
CA GLY A 80 1.46 17.55 -10.41
C GLY A 80 1.82 18.82 -9.66
N LEU A 81 2.94 19.45 -10.02
CA LEU A 81 3.28 20.80 -9.59
C LEU A 81 2.14 21.75 -9.99
N ALA A 82 1.21 21.99 -9.06
CA ALA A 82 0.50 23.26 -9.01
C ALA A 82 1.47 24.33 -8.45
N ALA A 83 2.61 24.53 -9.11
CA ALA A 83 3.43 25.70 -8.93
C ALA A 83 2.99 26.71 -10.01
N ARG A 84 1.85 27.36 -9.77
CA ARG A 84 1.63 28.69 -10.32
C ARG A 84 2.42 29.65 -9.43
N ALA A 85 3.55 30.11 -9.94
CA ALA A 85 4.11 31.42 -9.65
C ALA A 85 3.96 32.25 -10.92
#